data_AF-A0A968IBY6-F1
#
_entry.id   AF-A0A968IBY6-F1
#
_cell.length_a   1.000
_cell.length_b   1.000
_cell.length_c   1.000
_cell.angle_alpha   90.00
_cell.angle_beta   90.00
_cell.angle_gamma   90.00
#
_symmetry.space_group_name_H-M   'P 1'
#
loop_
_entity.id
_entity.type
_entity.pdbx_description
1 polymer ?
#
loop_
_entity_poly.entity_id
_entity_poly.type
_entity_poly.pdbx_seq_one_letter_code
_entity_poly.pdbx_strand_id
1 'polypeptide(L)'
;MTVQVYGIKDGRKVSISKTRVLSTTPAPPPAYEYVSSLPAGTRKQVDWAVTGMRTTATRTVIKGDSRASDTIFNNYRAWRAVYQIGPTRVRPADNARAVTTPRIAVILTSSR
;
A
#
# COMPACT_ATOMS: atom_id res chain seq x y z
N MET A 1 17.77 -8.28 -1.61
CA MET A 1 17.36 -8.66 -0.23
C MET A 1 17.34 -10.17 -0.16
N THR A 2 18.08 -10.76 0.79
CA THR A 2 18.15 -12.22 0.96
C THR A 2 17.62 -12.57 2.34
N VAL A 3 16.56 -13.38 2.38
CA VAL A 3 15.98 -13.89 3.64
C VAL A 3 16.38 -15.36 3.77
N GLN A 4 17.08 -15.70 4.85
CA GLN A 4 17.39 -17.09 5.20
C GLN A 4 16.55 -17.49 6.42
N VAL A 5 15.79 -18.58 6.27
CA VAL A 5 14.96 -19.15 7.33
C VAL A 5 15.60 -20.47 7.76
N TYR A 6 15.90 -20.60 9.04
CA TYR A 6 16.54 -21.79 9.61
C TYR A 6 15.56 -22.58 10.47
N GLY A 7 15.68 -23.91 10.45
CA GLY A 7 14.87 -24.82 11.23
C GLY A 7 15.42 -26.25 11.18
N ILE A 8 15.01 -27.09 12.12
CA ILE A 8 15.36 -28.51 12.14
C ILE A 8 14.59 -29.21 10.99
N LYS A 9 15.31 -29.91 10.12
CA LYS A 9 14.69 -30.73 9.07
C LYS A 9 13.96 -31.90 9.73
N ASP A 10 12.63 -31.84 9.75
CA ASP A 10 11.78 -32.83 10.40
C ASP A 10 11.21 -33.90 9.43
N GLY A 11 11.72 -33.92 8.20
CA GLY A 11 11.35 -34.88 7.16
C GLY A 11 10.02 -34.58 6.44
N ARG A 12 9.36 -33.45 6.73
CA ARG A 12 8.10 -33.09 6.06
C ARG A 12 8.35 -32.64 4.62
N LYS A 13 7.50 -33.10 3.71
CA LYS A 13 7.36 -32.59 2.34
C LYS A 13 6.02 -31.87 2.21
N VAL A 14 6.05 -30.62 1.78
CA VAL A 14 4.84 -29.79 1.62
C VAL A 14 4.64 -29.49 0.14
N SER A 15 3.42 -29.70 -0.35
CA SER A 15 2.99 -29.30 -1.69
C SER A 15 1.72 -28.45 -1.57
N ILE A 16 1.64 -27.38 -2.37
CA ILE A 16 0.48 -26.51 -2.45
C ILE A 16 -0.06 -26.58 -3.88
N SER A 17 -1.37 -26.80 -4.02
CA SER A 17 -2.02 -26.87 -5.33
C SER A 17 -2.02 -25.52 -6.04
N LYS A 18 -2.32 -25.54 -7.35
CA LYS A 18 -2.68 -24.31 -8.05
C LYS A 18 -3.88 -23.67 -7.35
N THR A 19 -3.81 -22.36 -7.14
CA THR A 19 -4.89 -21.59 -6.52
C THR A 19 -6.08 -21.50 -7.48
N ARG A 20 -7.29 -21.73 -6.96
CA ARG A 20 -8.55 -21.54 -7.68
C ARG A 20 -9.25 -20.28 -7.19
N VAL A 21 -9.70 -19.45 -8.11
CA VAL A 21 -10.56 -18.30 -7.82
C VAL A 21 -11.99 -18.79 -7.67
N LEU A 22 -12.62 -18.51 -6.53
CA LEU A 22 -14.00 -18.86 -6.23
C LEU A 22 -14.96 -17.76 -6.67
N SER A 23 -14.59 -16.50 -6.42
CA SER A 23 -15.36 -15.33 -6.82
C SER A 23 -14.47 -14.09 -6.90
N THR A 24 -14.93 -13.10 -7.66
CA THR A 24 -14.31 -11.77 -7.78
C THR A 24 -15.29 -10.71 -7.28
N THR A 25 -14.76 -9.61 -6.75
CA THR A 25 -15.54 -8.45 -6.31
C THR A 25 -14.95 -7.20 -6.95
N PRO A 26 -15.70 -6.46 -7.79
CA PRO A 26 -15.21 -5.25 -8.43
C PRO A 26 -14.69 -4.23 -7.41
N ALA A 27 -13.72 -3.43 -7.84
CA ALA A 27 -13.27 -2.29 -7.05
C ALA A 27 -14.43 -1.30 -6.80
N PRO A 28 -14.55 -0.74 -5.59
CA PRO A 28 -15.52 0.32 -5.32
C PRO A 28 -15.19 1.60 -6.12
N PRO A 29 -16.14 2.56 -6.19
CA PRO A 29 -15.90 3.86 -6.79
C PRO A 29 -14.70 4.58 -6.15
N PRO A 30 -13.96 5.40 -6.93
CA PRO A 30 -12.81 6.13 -6.40
C PRO A 30 -13.17 7.04 -5.22
N ALA A 31 -12.23 7.17 -4.28
CA ALA A 31 -12.30 8.16 -3.21
C ALA A 31 -11.49 9.41 -3.58
N TYR A 32 -11.99 10.57 -3.14
CA TYR A 32 -11.34 11.87 -3.31
C TYR A 32 -11.09 12.47 -1.94
N GLU A 33 -9.82 12.72 -1.63
CA GLU A 33 -9.36 13.27 -0.36
C GLU A 33 -8.79 14.68 -0.58
N TYR A 34 -9.32 15.66 0.16
CA TYR A 34 -8.81 17.02 0.09
C TYR A 34 -7.53 17.16 0.91
N VAL A 35 -6.47 17.66 0.29
CA VAL A 35 -5.16 17.87 0.93
C VAL A 35 -4.72 19.30 0.69
N SER A 36 -4.69 20.10 1.76
CA SER A 36 -4.32 21.53 1.70
C SER A 36 -2.84 21.78 1.37
N SER A 37 -1.97 20.79 1.54
CA SER A 37 -0.56 20.89 1.18
C SER A 37 -0.30 20.73 -0.32
N LEU A 38 -1.28 20.26 -1.10
CA LEU A 38 -1.15 20.21 -2.56
C LEU A 38 -1.40 21.60 -3.18
N PRO A 39 -0.70 21.95 -4.27
CA PRO A 39 -0.98 23.18 -5.00
C PRO A 39 -2.42 23.24 -5.49
N ALA A 40 -2.99 24.44 -5.59
CA ALA A 40 -4.37 24.58 -6.00
C ALA A 40 -4.65 23.99 -7.39
N GLY A 41 -5.80 23.31 -7.52
CA GLY A 41 -6.19 22.62 -8.76
C GLY A 41 -5.44 21.32 -9.05
N THR A 42 -4.53 20.88 -8.18
CA THR A 42 -3.81 19.61 -8.37
C THR A 42 -4.74 18.42 -8.10
N ARG A 43 -4.69 17.41 -8.97
CA ARG A 43 -5.25 16.07 -8.73
C ARG A 43 -4.13 15.04 -8.82
N LYS A 44 -3.88 14.32 -7.73
CA LYS A 44 -2.84 13.30 -7.63
C LYS A 44 -3.45 11.96 -7.27
N GLN A 45 -3.22 10.94 -8.09
CA GLN A 45 -3.57 9.57 -7.70
C GLN A 45 -2.51 9.04 -6.72
N VAL A 46 -2.96 8.51 -5.59
CA VAL A 46 -2.08 7.93 -4.55
C VAL A 46 -2.28 6.44 -4.37
N ASP A 47 -3.41 5.91 -4.84
CA ASP A 47 -3.69 4.48 -4.82
C ASP A 47 -4.55 4.05 -6.02
N TRP A 48 -4.46 2.78 -6.41
CA TRP A 48 -5.09 2.22 -7.61
C TRP A 48 -6.22 1.26 -7.24
N ALA A 49 -7.25 1.25 -8.09
CA ALA A 49 -8.35 0.31 -7.95
C ALA A 49 -7.86 -1.13 -8.18
N VAL A 50 -8.20 -2.04 -7.26
CA VAL A 50 -7.88 -3.46 -7.35
C VAL A 50 -9.12 -4.29 -7.04
N THR A 51 -9.41 -5.25 -7.91
CA THR A 51 -10.51 -6.21 -7.74
C THR A 51 -10.21 -7.14 -6.56
N GLY A 52 -11.18 -7.29 -5.66
CA GLY A 52 -11.13 -8.27 -4.58
C GLY A 52 -11.40 -9.69 -5.10
N MET A 53 -10.95 -10.70 -4.37
CA MET A 53 -11.09 -12.10 -4.78
C MET A 53 -11.21 -13.02 -3.59
N ARG A 54 -12.06 -14.04 -3.68
CA ARG A 54 -12.00 -15.20 -2.80
C ARG A 54 -11.27 -16.32 -3.52
N THR A 55 -10.24 -16.87 -2.90
CA THR A 55 -9.45 -17.96 -3.49
C THR A 55 -9.35 -19.16 -2.56
N THR A 56 -9.06 -20.31 -3.14
CA THR A 56 -8.76 -21.52 -2.37
C THR A 56 -7.56 -22.26 -2.96
N ALA A 57 -6.80 -22.89 -2.08
CA ALA A 57 -5.72 -23.80 -2.43
C ALA A 57 -5.69 -24.96 -1.42
N THR A 58 -5.27 -26.13 -1.86
CA THR A 58 -5.08 -27.28 -0.98
C THR A 58 -3.61 -27.44 -0.69
N ARG A 59 -3.26 -27.52 0.59
CA ARG A 59 -1.93 -27.90 1.04
C ARG A 59 -1.94 -29.39 1.39
N THR A 60 -0.93 -30.12 0.94
CA THR A 60 -0.68 -31.50 1.34
C THR A 60 0.66 -31.57 2.04
N VAL A 61 0.69 -32.18 3.22
CA VAL A 61 1.88 -32.42 4.02
C VAL A 61 2.09 -33.92 4.15
N ILE A 62 3.29 -34.38 3.82
CA ILE A 62 3.68 -35.79 3.91
C ILE A 62 4.85 -35.90 4.90
N LYS A 63 4.77 -36.84 5.84
CA LYS A 63 5.85 -37.17 6.79
C LYS A 63 5.89 -38.69 7.00
N GLY A 64 6.91 -39.35 6.47
CA GLY A 64 6.93 -40.82 6.41
C GLY A 64 5.67 -41.32 5.67
N ASP A 65 4.94 -42.24 6.29
CA ASP A 65 3.69 -42.80 5.74
C ASP A 65 2.45 -41.95 6.05
N SER A 66 2.59 -40.91 6.89
CA SER A 66 1.48 -40.02 7.22
C SER A 66 1.28 -38.95 6.16
N ARG A 67 0.04 -38.81 5.69
CA ARG A 67 -0.40 -37.75 4.78
C ARG A 67 -1.54 -36.96 5.40
N ALA A 68 -1.40 -35.65 5.44
CA ALA A 68 -2.45 -34.72 5.85
C ALA A 68 -2.71 -33.72 4.73
N SER A 69 -3.98 -33.36 4.53
CA SER A 69 -4.39 -32.34 3.57
C SER A 69 -5.33 -31.34 4.24
N ASP A 70 -5.12 -30.07 3.95
CA ASP A 70 -5.96 -28.98 4.42
C ASP A 70 -6.29 -28.00 3.29
N THR A 71 -7.48 -27.40 3.37
CA THR A 71 -7.95 -26.42 2.40
C THR A 71 -7.81 -25.03 2.98
N ILE A 72 -7.04 -24.20 2.28
CA ILE A 72 -6.79 -22.80 2.63
C ILE A 72 -7.80 -21.95 1.86
N PHE A 73 -8.40 -20.98 2.54
CA PHE A 73 -9.27 -19.97 1.94
C PHE A 73 -8.69 -18.58 2.20
N ASN A 74 -8.52 -17.80 1.14
CA ASN A 74 -8.13 -16.40 1.24
C ASN A 74 -9.28 -15.51 0.77
N ASN A 75 -9.45 -14.37 1.44
CA ASN A 75 -10.43 -13.35 1.09
C ASN A 75 -9.72 -12.01 0.90
N TYR A 76 -9.40 -11.67 -0.36
CA TYR A 76 -8.79 -10.41 -0.73
C TYR A 76 -9.87 -9.33 -0.87
N ARG A 77 -9.75 -8.26 -0.09
CA ARG A 77 -10.69 -7.15 -0.13
C ARG A 77 -10.48 -6.34 -1.40
N ALA A 78 -11.58 -5.98 -2.06
CA ALA A 78 -11.55 -5.05 -3.17
C ALA A 78 -11.11 -3.67 -2.68
N TRP A 79 -10.25 -3.02 -3.45
CA TRP A 79 -9.68 -1.73 -3.12
C TRP A 79 -10.04 -0.68 -4.16
N ARG A 80 -10.34 0.52 -3.70
CA ARG A 80 -10.75 1.63 -4.57
C ARG A 80 -9.54 2.47 -4.95
N ALA A 81 -9.59 3.13 -6.10
CA ALA A 81 -8.61 4.17 -6.39
C ALA A 81 -8.77 5.34 -5.41
N VAL A 82 -7.66 5.95 -5.00
CA VAL A 82 -7.67 7.13 -4.13
C VAL A 82 -6.96 8.28 -4.84
N TYR A 83 -7.65 9.40 -4.93
CA TYR A 83 -7.14 10.65 -5.48
C TYR A 83 -7.08 11.71 -4.39
N GLN A 84 -5.92 12.32 -4.24
CA GLN A 84 -5.75 13.52 -3.43
C GLN A 84 -5.95 14.76 -4.32
N ILE A 85 -6.78 15.68 -3.86
CA ILE A 85 -7.10 16.92 -4.56
C ILE A 85 -6.67 18.13 -3.73
N GLY A 86 -5.96 19.04 -4.38
CA GLY A 86 -5.58 20.32 -3.81
C GLY A 86 -6.79 21.27 -3.69
N PRO A 87 -6.66 22.33 -2.89
CA PRO A 87 -7.73 23.31 -2.74
C PRO A 87 -8.03 24.00 -4.08
N THR A 88 -9.29 24.41 -4.30
CA THR A 88 -9.68 25.10 -5.54
C THR A 88 -9.09 26.52 -5.62
N ARG A 89 -8.86 27.16 -4.47
CA ARG A 89 -8.24 28.49 -4.36
C ARG A 89 -7.08 28.42 -3.39
N VAL A 90 -5.98 29.06 -3.77
CA VAL A 90 -4.84 29.27 -2.87
C VAL A 90 -5.23 30.27 -1.78
N ARG A 91 -5.25 29.86 -0.51
CA ARG A 91 -5.30 30.82 0.60
C ARG A 91 -3.89 31.37 0.82
N PRO A 92 -3.70 32.70 1.00
CA PRO A 92 -2.37 33.27 1.23
C PRO A 92 -1.58 32.62 2.39
N ALA A 93 -2.26 32.15 3.43
CA ALA A 93 -1.66 31.48 4.59
C ALA A 93 -1.13 30.06 4.31
N ASP A 94 -1.63 29.37 3.28
CA ASP A 94 -1.24 27.99 2.96
C ASP A 94 0.11 27.95 2.22
N ASN A 95 0.42 28.99 1.43
CA ASN A 95 1.70 29.15 0.75
C ASN A 95 2.85 29.50 1.71
N ALA A 96 2.55 30.28 2.75
CA ALA A 96 3.56 30.76 3.69
C ALA A 96 4.18 29.61 4.50
N ARG A 97 3.41 28.55 4.82
CA ARG A 97 3.94 27.36 5.52
C ARG A 97 4.88 26.51 4.66
N ALA A 98 4.75 26.54 3.33
CA ALA A 98 5.61 25.77 2.43
C ALA A 98 6.99 26.43 2.18
N VAL A 99 7.14 27.73 2.48
CA VAL A 99 8.33 28.53 2.10
C VAL A 99 9.18 28.97 3.31
N THR A 100 8.75 28.74 4.56
CA THR A 100 9.46 29.33 5.70
C THR A 100 10.60 28.44 6.19
N THR A 101 11.78 28.56 5.56
CA THR A 101 13.05 28.88 6.28
C THR A 101 14.11 29.31 5.26
N PRO A 102 14.24 30.62 4.96
CA PRO A 102 15.54 31.19 4.64
C PRO A 102 16.13 31.73 5.95
N ARG A 103 17.20 31.10 6.48
CA ARG A 103 18.06 31.77 7.44
C ARG A 103 18.85 32.83 6.68
N ILE A 104 18.28 34.03 6.54
CA ILE A 104 19.03 35.20 6.10
C ILE A 104 19.83 35.68 7.32
N ALA A 105 21.13 35.42 7.33
CA ALA A 105 22.05 36.10 8.23
C ALA A 105 22.23 37.54 7.70
N VAL A 106 21.59 38.50 8.35
CA VAL A 106 21.90 39.92 8.18
C VAL A 106 23.18 40.20 8.99
N ILE A 107 24.27 40.55 8.32
CA ILE A 107 25.37 41.28 8.97
C ILE A 107 25.35 42.68 8.35
N LEU A 108 24.75 43.63 9.07
CA LEU A 108 25.02 45.04 8.93
C LEU A 108 26.23 45.37 9.80
N THR A 109 27.26 45.99 9.24
CA THR A 109 28.07 47.01 9.92
C THR A 109 28.84 47.81 8.88
N SER A 110 28.73 49.15 8.95
CA SER A 110 29.40 50.12 8.10
C SER A 110 30.72 50.60 8.72
N SER A 111 31.64 50.99 7.84
CA SER A 111 32.90 51.74 7.97
C SER A 111 33.27 52.46 9.29
N ARG A 112 34.55 52.35 9.65
CA ARG A 112 35.54 53.46 9.64
C ARG A 112 36.91 52.91 9.25
#